data_AF-A9G3G4-F1
#
_entry.id   AF-A9G3G4-F1
#
_cell.length_a   1.000
_cell.length_b   1.000
_cell.length_c   1.000
_cell.angle_alpha   90.00
_cell.angle_beta   90.00
_cell.angle_gamma   90.00
#
_symmetry.space_group_name_H-M   'P 1'
#
loop_
_entity.id
_entity.type
_entity.pdbx_description
1 polymer ?
#
loop_
_entity_poly.entity_id
_entity_poly.type
_entity_poly.pdbx_seq_one_letter_code
_entity_poly.pdbx_strand_id
1 'polypeptide(L)'
;MKVSEKKNQITDEAAWFTTNGLALPMITPAPGADAASGTFPSFAPARYRDQALVKAIDHGDHSALLYGPSFAEARFVAILDAAHAIVAFFDFESFLMPPEFEPKEAGFVKGSIGWAAVEDGVLYVSSGHRTYAASSKGKNAYLSAIELASGQLLWQSAPLVCNAENFVLHGDHLLCGYGFTAEPDFLYVLERATGKVVSKLPLKSGPEFLVEKDGKLFVRTYDTDYVFEIR
;
A
#
# COMPACT_ATOMS: atom_id res chain seq x y z
N MET A 1 14.70 8.07 -14.46
CA MET A 1 15.66 9.19 -14.24
C MET A 1 14.99 10.29 -13.44
N LYS A 2 15.66 10.97 -12.48
CA LYS A 2 15.04 12.08 -11.73
C LYS A 2 14.89 13.32 -12.61
N VAL A 3 13.66 13.79 -12.75
CA VAL A 3 13.26 14.98 -13.53
C VAL A 3 13.14 16.21 -12.63
N SER A 4 12.56 16.04 -11.45
CA SER A 4 12.33 17.14 -10.48
C SER A 4 12.52 16.66 -9.05
N GLU A 5 12.92 17.59 -8.20
CA GLU A 5 12.98 17.47 -6.74
C GLU A 5 12.66 18.85 -6.14
N LYS A 6 11.57 18.95 -5.37
CA LYS A 6 11.10 20.22 -4.80
C LYS A 6 10.65 20.02 -3.37
N LYS A 7 11.00 20.96 -2.49
CA LYS A 7 10.52 20.94 -1.10
C LYS A 7 9.00 21.17 -1.08
N ASN A 8 8.28 20.44 -0.23
CA ASN A 8 6.84 20.59 0.00
C ASN A 8 6.55 20.97 1.47
N GLN A 9 5.27 21.12 1.82
CA GLN A 9 4.80 21.12 3.20
C GLN A 9 4.04 19.83 3.47
N ILE A 10 4.26 19.19 4.62
CA ILE A 10 3.55 17.94 4.98
C ILE A 10 2.02 18.06 4.85
N THR A 11 1.46 19.26 5.07
CA THR A 11 0.02 19.55 5.02
C THR A 11 -0.54 19.90 3.63
N ASP A 12 0.29 19.96 2.58
CA ASP A 12 -0.13 20.39 1.23
C ASP A 12 -0.52 19.23 0.28
N GLU A 13 -0.78 18.03 0.81
CA GLU A 13 -1.11 16.82 0.04
C GLU A 13 -2.21 17.05 -1.02
N ALA A 14 -3.36 17.61 -0.64
CA ALA A 14 -4.46 17.87 -1.57
C ALA A 14 -4.07 18.84 -2.70
N ALA A 15 -3.24 19.84 -2.39
CA ALA A 15 -2.73 20.78 -3.37
C ALA A 15 -1.73 20.11 -4.31
N TRP A 16 -0.90 19.19 -3.80
CA TRP A 16 0.01 18.38 -4.61
C TRP A 16 -0.72 17.51 -5.63
N PHE A 17 -1.77 16.79 -5.20
CA PHE A 17 -2.63 16.03 -6.12
C PHE A 17 -3.26 16.94 -7.18
N THR A 18 -3.88 18.05 -6.76
CA THR A 18 -4.57 18.99 -7.66
C THR A 18 -3.63 19.62 -8.68
N THR A 19 -2.47 20.12 -8.24
CA THR A 19 -1.52 20.85 -9.09
C THR A 19 -0.90 19.95 -10.17
N ASN A 20 -0.68 18.68 -9.86
CA ASN A 20 -0.11 17.71 -10.80
C ASN A 20 -1.21 16.95 -11.58
N GLY A 21 -2.48 17.21 -11.29
CA GLY A 21 -3.63 16.50 -11.85
C GLY A 21 -3.56 15.00 -11.58
N LEU A 22 -3.16 14.62 -10.37
CA LEU A 22 -3.01 13.24 -9.93
C LEU A 22 -4.29 12.80 -9.20
N ALA A 23 -4.54 11.49 -9.20
CA ALA A 23 -5.53 10.86 -8.36
C ALA A 23 -5.04 9.45 -8.01
N LEU A 24 -5.42 8.97 -6.83
CA LEU A 24 -5.34 7.54 -6.53
C LEU A 24 -6.69 6.90 -6.85
N PRO A 25 -6.70 5.61 -7.25
CA PRO A 25 -7.93 4.83 -7.38
C PRO A 25 -8.59 4.52 -6.03
N MET A 26 -8.23 5.23 -4.95
CA MET A 26 -8.65 4.94 -3.59
C MET A 26 -9.94 5.67 -3.25
N ILE A 27 -10.88 4.92 -2.69
CA ILE A 27 -12.13 5.41 -2.12
C ILE A 27 -12.09 5.10 -0.62
N THR A 28 -12.25 6.13 0.20
CA THR A 28 -12.30 6.02 1.67
C THR A 28 -13.59 6.65 2.21
N PRO A 29 -14.01 6.29 3.43
CA PRO A 29 -15.04 7.06 4.14
C PRO A 29 -14.60 8.51 4.30
N ALA A 30 -15.57 9.43 4.37
CA ALA A 30 -15.27 10.82 4.63
C ALA A 30 -14.59 10.99 6.02
N PRO A 31 -13.67 11.96 6.20
CA PRO A 31 -13.04 12.20 7.49
C PRO A 31 -14.06 12.41 8.60
N GLY A 32 -13.95 11.66 9.70
CA GLY A 32 -14.86 11.73 10.85
C GLY A 32 -16.22 11.02 10.67
N ALA A 33 -16.44 10.41 9.51
CA ALA A 33 -17.54 9.47 9.31
C ALA A 33 -17.12 8.11 9.87
N ASP A 34 -17.99 7.45 10.63
CA ASP A 34 -17.82 6.02 10.93
C ASP A 34 -17.55 5.27 9.61
N ALA A 35 -16.75 4.20 9.63
CA ALA A 35 -16.49 3.41 8.41
C ALA A 35 -17.78 2.92 7.71
N ALA A 36 -18.91 2.90 8.43
CA ALA A 36 -20.25 2.62 7.92
C ALA A 36 -20.94 3.79 7.17
N SER A 37 -20.45 5.03 7.25
CA SER A 37 -21.07 6.24 6.66
C SER A 37 -20.29 6.84 5.49
N GLY A 38 -19.17 6.22 5.08
CA GLY A 38 -18.54 6.47 3.79
C GLY A 38 -19.43 6.04 2.62
N THR A 39 -19.59 6.88 1.60
CA THR A 39 -20.35 6.52 0.40
C THR A 39 -19.46 5.66 -0.52
N PHE A 40 -19.20 4.41 -0.12
CA PHE A 40 -18.62 3.43 -1.04
C PHE A 40 -19.59 3.15 -2.19
N PRO A 41 -19.09 2.68 -3.36
CA PRO A 41 -19.95 2.28 -4.45
C PRO A 41 -20.99 1.25 -4.00
N SER A 42 -22.23 1.36 -4.48
CA SER A 42 -23.34 0.50 -4.04
C SER A 42 -23.14 -1.00 -4.28
N PHE A 43 -22.23 -1.37 -5.19
CA PHE A 43 -21.85 -2.76 -5.43
C PHE A 43 -20.92 -3.34 -4.36
N ALA A 44 -20.19 -2.48 -3.62
CA ALA A 44 -19.22 -2.90 -2.62
C ALA A 44 -19.96 -3.29 -1.33
N PRO A 45 -19.84 -4.54 -0.85
CA PRO A 45 -20.45 -4.92 0.42
C PRO A 45 -19.87 -4.06 1.53
N ALA A 46 -20.72 -3.34 2.27
CA ALA A 46 -20.29 -2.41 3.30
C ALA A 46 -19.66 -3.09 4.53
N ARG A 47 -19.89 -4.39 4.71
CA ARG A 47 -19.39 -5.17 5.84
C ARG A 47 -19.06 -6.61 5.45
N TYR A 48 -18.09 -7.18 6.15
CA TYR A 48 -17.87 -8.61 6.25
C TYR A 48 -17.93 -9.00 7.72
N ARG A 49 -18.96 -9.74 8.12
CA ARG A 49 -19.27 -10.03 9.54
C ARG A 49 -19.34 -8.73 10.36
N ASP A 50 -18.54 -8.62 11.41
CA ASP A 50 -18.40 -7.48 12.30
C ASP A 50 -17.37 -6.44 11.81
N GLN A 51 -16.75 -6.65 10.65
CA GLN A 51 -15.76 -5.74 10.06
C GLN A 51 -16.40 -4.81 9.03
N ALA A 52 -16.07 -3.53 9.09
CA ALA A 52 -16.53 -2.54 8.11
C ALA A 52 -15.62 -2.55 6.88
N LEU A 53 -16.17 -2.17 5.72
CA LEU A 53 -15.37 -1.75 4.58
C LEU A 53 -14.69 -0.43 4.96
N VAL A 54 -13.35 -0.41 4.97
CA VAL A 54 -12.57 0.76 5.42
C VAL A 54 -11.80 1.43 4.29
N LYS A 55 -11.56 0.71 3.19
CA LYS A 55 -10.93 1.23 1.97
C LYS A 55 -11.39 0.39 0.78
N ALA A 56 -11.67 1.04 -0.34
CA ALA A 56 -11.85 0.39 -1.63
C ALA A 56 -10.83 0.98 -2.62
N ILE A 57 -10.29 0.16 -3.50
CA ILE A 57 -9.32 0.58 -4.51
C ILE A 57 -9.86 0.11 -5.86
N ASP A 58 -10.23 1.04 -6.73
CA ASP A 58 -10.81 0.77 -8.04
C ASP A 58 -9.76 0.91 -9.15
N HIS A 59 -9.15 -0.21 -9.53
CA HIS A 59 -8.13 -0.25 -10.58
C HIS A 59 -8.74 -0.21 -12.00
N GLY A 60 -10.08 -0.15 -12.12
CA GLY A 60 -10.82 -0.07 -13.37
C GLY A 60 -11.20 -1.43 -13.96
N ASP A 61 -10.26 -2.38 -14.02
CA ASP A 61 -10.53 -3.76 -14.45
C ASP A 61 -10.85 -4.72 -13.30
N HIS A 62 -10.54 -4.30 -12.07
CA HIS A 62 -10.88 -4.97 -10.82
C HIS A 62 -10.94 -3.95 -9.68
N SER A 63 -11.52 -4.37 -8.55
CA SER A 63 -11.48 -3.60 -7.31
C SER A 63 -10.98 -4.44 -6.14
N ALA A 64 -10.18 -3.83 -5.26
CA ALA A 64 -9.80 -4.40 -3.97
C ALA A 64 -10.58 -3.74 -2.84
N LEU A 65 -11.32 -4.52 -2.07
CA LEU A 65 -12.11 -4.07 -0.93
C LEU A 65 -11.42 -4.52 0.37
N LEU A 66 -11.01 -3.57 1.20
CA LEU A 66 -10.30 -3.82 2.44
C LEU A 66 -11.23 -3.64 3.64
N TYR A 67 -11.32 -4.68 4.47
CA TYR A 67 -12.17 -4.68 5.66
C TYR A 67 -11.36 -4.76 6.95
N GLY A 68 -11.82 -4.04 7.98
CA GLY A 68 -11.22 -4.04 9.30
C GLY A 68 -11.98 -3.17 10.30
N PRO A 69 -11.44 -3.02 11.53
CA PRO A 69 -12.01 -2.16 12.57
C PRO A 69 -11.90 -0.67 12.22
N SER A 70 -10.84 -0.29 11.51
CA SER A 70 -10.53 1.09 11.16
C SER A 70 -9.71 1.14 9.87
N PHE A 71 -9.58 2.33 9.28
CA PHE A 71 -8.72 2.57 8.11
C PHE A 71 -7.26 2.11 8.35
N ALA A 72 -6.77 2.21 9.58
CA ALA A 72 -5.41 1.84 9.96
C ALA A 72 -5.25 0.34 10.26
N GLU A 73 -6.33 -0.42 10.31
CA GLU A 73 -6.37 -1.81 10.83
C GLU A 73 -7.05 -2.78 9.86
N ALA A 74 -6.95 -2.53 8.55
CA ALA A 74 -7.45 -3.46 7.54
C ALA A 74 -6.79 -4.85 7.64
N ARG A 75 -7.60 -5.90 7.54
CA ARG A 75 -7.19 -7.31 7.64
C ARG A 75 -7.70 -8.16 6.48
N PHE A 76 -8.94 -7.97 6.06
CA PHE A 76 -9.52 -8.80 5.00
C PHE A 76 -9.47 -8.07 3.67
N VAL A 77 -9.25 -8.80 2.59
CA VAL A 77 -9.27 -8.24 1.22
C VAL A 77 -10.19 -9.09 0.35
N ALA A 78 -11.21 -8.47 -0.23
CA ALA A 78 -11.99 -9.06 -1.31
C ALA A 78 -11.54 -8.47 -2.65
N ILE A 79 -11.39 -9.32 -3.67
CA ILE A 79 -11.14 -8.89 -5.04
C ILE A 79 -12.41 -9.06 -5.84
N LEU A 80 -12.83 -7.98 -6.49
CA LEU A 80 -13.95 -7.94 -7.42
C LEU A 80 -13.41 -7.81 -8.84
N ASP A 81 -14.00 -8.54 -9.79
CA ASP A 81 -13.71 -8.33 -11.21
C ASP A 81 -14.43 -7.07 -11.76
N ALA A 82 -14.25 -6.78 -13.06
CA ALA A 82 -14.92 -5.67 -13.74
C ALA A 82 -16.46 -5.75 -13.75
N ALA A 83 -17.04 -6.94 -13.50
CA ALA A 83 -18.48 -7.12 -13.33
C ALA A 83 -18.93 -6.96 -11.86
N HIS A 84 -18.01 -6.56 -10.98
CA HIS A 84 -18.16 -6.46 -9.53
C HIS A 84 -18.47 -7.80 -8.84
N ALA A 85 -18.17 -8.93 -9.49
CA ALA A 85 -18.29 -10.23 -8.87
C ALA A 85 -17.08 -10.49 -7.97
N ILE A 86 -17.31 -10.98 -6.75
CA ILE A 86 -16.21 -11.37 -5.86
C ILE A 86 -15.54 -12.63 -6.44
N VAL A 87 -14.29 -12.48 -6.86
CA VAL A 87 -13.48 -13.57 -7.44
C VAL A 87 -12.48 -14.16 -6.45
N ALA A 88 -12.13 -13.43 -5.40
CA ALA A 88 -11.27 -13.92 -4.32
C ALA A 88 -11.56 -13.20 -3.00
N PHE A 89 -11.27 -13.87 -1.89
CA PHE A 89 -11.38 -13.30 -0.54
C PHE A 89 -10.28 -13.87 0.36
N PHE A 90 -9.51 -12.98 1.00
CA PHE A 90 -8.35 -13.33 1.81
C PHE A 90 -8.49 -12.82 3.24
N ASP A 91 -8.06 -13.65 4.18
CA ASP A 91 -7.82 -13.29 5.58
C ASP A 91 -6.32 -13.18 5.83
N PHE A 92 -5.84 -11.97 6.09
CA PHE A 92 -4.41 -11.70 6.29
C PHE A 92 -3.92 -11.81 7.72
N GLU A 93 -4.65 -12.43 8.66
CA GLU A 93 -4.23 -12.52 10.07
C GLU A 93 -2.76 -12.95 10.25
N SER A 94 -2.29 -13.92 9.46
CA SER A 94 -0.91 -14.42 9.54
C SER A 94 0.15 -13.44 9.04
N PHE A 95 -0.25 -12.37 8.34
CA PHE A 95 0.64 -11.30 7.84
C PHE A 95 0.70 -10.11 8.80
N LEU A 96 -0.23 -10.02 9.75
CA LEU A 96 -0.35 -8.84 10.61
C LEU A 96 0.59 -8.88 11.80
N MET A 97 1.14 -10.04 12.17
CA MET A 97 2.11 -10.13 13.25
C MET A 97 3.50 -10.40 12.69
N PRO A 98 4.51 -9.58 13.05
CA PRO A 98 5.87 -9.89 12.65
C PRO A 98 6.33 -11.19 13.31
N PRO A 99 7.20 -11.98 12.63
CA PRO A 99 7.70 -13.25 13.15
C PRO A 99 8.56 -13.09 14.40
N GLU A 100 9.07 -11.88 14.66
CA GLU A 100 9.90 -11.57 15.81
C GLU A 100 9.63 -10.16 16.30
N PHE A 101 9.47 -10.00 17.61
CA PHE A 101 9.31 -8.71 18.28
C PHE A 101 9.59 -8.88 19.78
N GLU A 102 9.88 -7.76 20.45
CA GLU A 102 10.05 -7.76 21.91
C GLU A 102 8.67 -7.90 22.59
N PRO A 103 8.47 -8.79 23.59
CA PRO A 103 7.14 -9.03 24.17
C PRO A 103 6.40 -7.79 24.67
N LYS A 104 7.13 -6.79 25.16
CA LYS A 104 6.58 -5.49 25.61
C LYS A 104 6.00 -4.65 24.46
N GLU A 105 6.39 -4.92 23.23
CA GLU A 105 5.97 -4.21 22.01
C GLU A 105 4.74 -4.87 21.36
N ALA A 106 4.24 -6.00 21.90
CA ALA A 106 3.15 -6.78 21.31
C ALA A 106 1.91 -5.96 20.93
N GLY A 107 1.58 -4.93 21.73
CA GLY A 107 0.43 -4.05 21.50
C GLY A 107 0.62 -3.03 20.36
N PHE A 108 1.85 -2.86 19.84
CA PHE A 108 2.18 -1.84 18.84
C PHE A 108 2.62 -2.42 17.50
N VAL A 109 3.05 -3.68 17.49
CA VAL A 109 3.62 -4.33 16.29
C VAL A 109 2.59 -5.06 15.44
N LYS A 110 1.32 -5.09 15.86
CA LYS A 110 0.25 -5.58 15.00
C LYS A 110 0.09 -4.62 13.81
N GLY A 111 0.30 -5.16 12.62
CA GLY A 111 0.19 -4.45 11.36
C GLY A 111 -1.19 -4.51 10.74
N SER A 112 -1.27 -3.97 9.54
CA SER A 112 -2.45 -3.95 8.69
C SER A 112 -2.09 -4.07 7.22
N ILE A 113 -3.10 -4.29 6.38
CA ILE A 113 -2.97 -4.24 4.93
C ILE A 113 -3.10 -2.80 4.44
N GLY A 114 -2.08 -2.31 3.74
CA GLY A 114 -2.00 -0.93 3.25
C GLY A 114 -2.65 -0.77 1.87
N TRP A 115 -2.24 -1.60 0.92
CA TRP A 115 -2.62 -1.51 -0.49
C TRP A 115 -2.71 -2.90 -1.10
N ALA A 116 -3.57 -3.06 -2.10
CA ALA A 116 -3.77 -4.31 -2.82
C ALA A 116 -4.06 -4.03 -4.30
N ALA A 117 -3.44 -4.81 -5.18
CA ALA A 117 -3.65 -4.75 -6.63
C ALA A 117 -3.44 -6.14 -7.24
N VAL A 118 -4.18 -6.45 -8.30
CA VAL A 118 -4.10 -7.71 -9.03
C VAL A 118 -3.56 -7.46 -10.43
N GLU A 119 -2.66 -8.33 -10.87
CA GLU A 119 -2.22 -8.38 -12.27
C GLU A 119 -1.84 -9.82 -12.62
N ASP A 120 -2.24 -10.29 -13.81
CA ASP A 120 -1.93 -11.63 -14.31
C ASP A 120 -2.30 -12.78 -13.35
N GLY A 121 -3.41 -12.64 -12.61
CA GLY A 121 -3.87 -13.65 -11.65
C GLY A 121 -3.06 -13.70 -10.36
N VAL A 122 -2.25 -12.68 -10.08
CA VAL A 122 -1.48 -12.54 -8.84
C VAL A 122 -1.95 -11.32 -8.07
N LEU A 123 -2.26 -11.50 -6.79
CA LEU A 123 -2.52 -10.43 -5.83
C LEU A 123 -1.20 -9.95 -5.23
N TYR A 124 -0.89 -8.67 -5.41
CA TYR A 124 0.18 -7.96 -4.72
C TYR A 124 -0.40 -7.17 -3.56
N VAL A 125 0.24 -7.24 -2.41
CA VAL A 125 -0.30 -6.64 -1.17
C VAL A 125 0.83 -6.10 -0.29
N SER A 126 0.64 -4.88 0.23
CA SER A 126 1.53 -4.28 1.22
C SER A 126 1.01 -4.52 2.63
N SER A 127 1.92 -4.84 3.55
CA SER A 127 1.57 -5.12 4.95
C SER A 127 2.65 -4.63 5.91
N GLY A 128 2.25 -4.04 7.03
CA GLY A 128 3.17 -3.60 8.07
C GLY A 128 2.48 -2.90 9.23
N HIS A 129 3.24 -2.63 10.29
CA HIS A 129 2.85 -1.82 11.44
C HIS A 129 3.45 -0.41 11.37
N ARG A 130 2.85 0.54 12.11
CA ARG A 130 3.24 1.95 12.11
C ARG A 130 4.11 2.37 13.31
N THR A 131 4.58 1.41 14.11
CA THR A 131 5.64 1.65 15.12
C THR A 131 7.05 1.46 14.54
N TYR A 132 8.08 1.83 15.31
CA TYR A 132 9.49 1.70 14.94
C TYR A 132 9.84 0.27 14.49
N ALA A 133 10.62 0.14 13.41
CA ALA A 133 11.06 -1.17 12.95
C ALA A 133 11.86 -1.94 14.01
N ALA A 134 12.56 -1.24 14.89
CA ALA A 134 13.28 -1.85 16.01
C ALA A 134 12.36 -2.66 16.95
N SER A 135 11.10 -2.27 17.11
CA SER A 135 10.11 -3.00 17.94
C SER A 135 9.85 -4.43 17.43
N SER A 136 10.05 -4.65 16.13
CA SER A 136 9.95 -5.96 15.46
C SER A 136 11.30 -6.46 14.91
N LYS A 137 12.43 -5.97 15.44
CA LYS A 137 13.78 -6.32 14.98
C LYS A 137 13.98 -6.19 13.46
N GLY A 138 13.37 -5.17 12.88
CA GLY A 138 13.41 -4.89 11.45
C GLY A 138 12.50 -5.79 10.61
N LYS A 139 11.52 -6.49 11.20
CA LYS A 139 10.59 -7.39 10.50
C LYS A 139 9.27 -6.70 10.17
N ASN A 140 9.32 -5.62 9.41
CA ASN A 140 8.16 -4.80 9.07
C ASN A 140 8.09 -4.45 7.57
N ALA A 141 6.98 -3.86 7.12
CA ALA A 141 6.84 -3.17 5.84
C ALA A 141 7.21 -4.03 4.62
N TYR A 142 6.46 -5.12 4.44
CA TYR A 142 6.63 -6.10 3.39
C TYR A 142 5.72 -5.81 2.20
N LEU A 143 6.14 -6.30 1.04
CA LEU A 143 5.29 -6.53 -0.12
C LEU A 143 5.23 -8.04 -0.38
N SER A 144 4.05 -8.57 -0.66
CA SER A 144 3.85 -10.00 -0.93
C SER A 144 3.09 -10.22 -2.22
N ALA A 145 3.39 -11.32 -2.92
CA ALA A 145 2.63 -11.80 -4.08
C ALA A 145 1.97 -13.13 -3.75
N ILE A 146 0.68 -13.23 -4.06
CA ILE A 146 -0.18 -14.36 -3.74
C ILE A 146 -0.91 -14.78 -5.01
N GLU A 147 -0.87 -16.06 -5.36
CA GLU A 147 -1.67 -16.58 -6.46
C GLU A 147 -3.16 -16.41 -6.14
N LEU A 148 -3.89 -15.70 -7.00
CA LEU A 148 -5.27 -15.30 -6.72
C LEU A 148 -6.21 -16.51 -6.61
N ALA A 149 -5.98 -17.54 -7.43
CA ALA A 149 -6.85 -18.70 -7.51
C ALA A 149 -6.72 -19.65 -6.31
N SER A 150 -5.51 -19.84 -5.77
CA SER A 150 -5.24 -20.81 -4.69
C SER A 150 -4.99 -20.16 -3.34
N GLY A 151 -4.62 -18.87 -3.32
CA GLY A 151 -4.10 -18.20 -2.13
C GLY A 151 -2.69 -18.61 -1.74
N GLN A 152 -1.95 -19.30 -2.62
CA GLN A 152 -0.56 -19.64 -2.37
C GLN A 152 0.31 -18.38 -2.35
N LEU A 153 1.07 -18.18 -1.27
CA LEU A 153 2.14 -17.18 -1.23
C LEU A 153 3.23 -17.57 -2.23
N LEU A 154 3.43 -16.75 -3.26
CA LEU A 154 4.45 -16.94 -4.27
C LEU A 154 5.81 -16.43 -3.79
N TRP A 155 5.81 -15.22 -3.23
CA TRP A 155 6.97 -14.62 -2.60
C TRP A 155 6.57 -13.52 -1.61
N GLN A 156 7.50 -13.19 -0.72
CA GLN A 156 7.46 -12.00 0.12
C GLN A 156 8.79 -11.27 -0.01
N SER A 157 8.77 -9.94 -0.09
CA SER A 157 9.96 -9.13 -0.22
C SER A 157 10.86 -9.24 1.02
N ALA A 158 12.08 -8.71 0.92
CA ALA A 158 12.82 -8.31 2.12
C ALA A 158 11.97 -7.33 2.97
N PRO A 159 12.16 -7.28 4.30
CA PRO A 159 11.50 -6.27 5.12
C PRO A 159 12.00 -4.86 4.80
N LEU A 160 11.28 -3.87 5.29
CA LEU A 160 11.60 -2.44 5.20
C LEU A 160 11.64 -1.94 3.74
N VAL A 161 10.66 -2.38 2.96
CA VAL A 161 10.56 -2.11 1.52
C VAL A 161 9.32 -1.28 1.18
N CYS A 162 8.20 -1.51 1.87
CA CYS A 162 6.92 -0.93 1.48
C CYS A 162 6.07 -0.51 2.68
N ASN A 163 6.18 0.76 3.06
CA ASN A 163 5.29 1.40 4.05
C ASN A 163 4.64 2.71 3.56
N ALA A 164 4.89 3.11 2.31
CA ALA A 164 4.09 4.12 1.65
C ALA A 164 2.62 3.70 1.59
N GLU A 165 1.70 4.66 1.46
CA GLU A 165 0.25 4.43 1.44
C GLU A 165 -0.19 3.58 0.24
N ASN A 166 0.63 3.52 -0.82
CA ASN A 166 0.42 2.68 -1.99
C ASN A 166 1.74 2.20 -2.62
N PHE A 167 1.61 1.27 -3.57
CA PHE A 167 2.67 0.91 -4.53
C PHE A 167 2.14 1.04 -5.96
N VAL A 168 3.04 0.99 -6.94
CA VAL A 168 2.73 1.04 -8.37
C VAL A 168 3.18 -0.25 -9.04
N LEU A 169 2.30 -0.86 -9.84
CA LEU A 169 2.63 -1.91 -10.78
C LEU A 169 3.03 -1.26 -12.11
N HIS A 170 4.18 -1.64 -12.65
CA HIS A 170 4.67 -1.13 -13.93
C HIS A 170 5.40 -2.23 -14.69
N GLY A 171 4.69 -2.89 -15.60
CA GLY A 171 5.20 -4.02 -16.37
C GLY A 171 5.70 -5.14 -15.45
N ASP A 172 6.96 -5.54 -15.62
CA ASP A 172 7.56 -6.61 -14.80
C ASP A 172 8.08 -6.13 -13.43
N HIS A 173 7.70 -4.94 -12.99
CA HIS A 173 8.20 -4.34 -11.75
C HIS A 173 7.10 -3.80 -10.84
N LEU A 174 7.45 -3.74 -9.55
CA LEU A 174 6.70 -3.03 -8.51
C LEU A 174 7.55 -1.89 -7.97
N LEU A 175 6.96 -0.71 -7.83
CA LEU A 175 7.59 0.45 -7.22
C LEU A 175 6.92 0.74 -5.88
N CYS A 176 7.69 0.78 -4.80
CA CYS A 176 7.19 1.15 -3.47
C CYS A 176 8.25 1.92 -2.69
N GLY A 177 7.83 2.65 -1.67
CA GLY A 177 8.70 3.40 -0.79
C GLY A 177 8.78 2.80 0.61
N TYR A 178 9.96 2.90 1.22
CA TYR A 178 10.14 2.75 2.66
C TYR A 178 10.81 3.98 3.26
N GLY A 179 10.34 4.37 4.43
CA GLY A 179 10.99 5.36 5.26
C GLY A 179 10.25 5.57 6.56
N PHE A 180 10.98 5.75 7.66
CA PHE A 180 10.39 5.99 8.98
C PHE A 180 11.41 6.68 9.89
N THR A 181 10.95 7.31 10.98
CA THR A 181 11.77 8.09 11.91
C THR A 181 13.17 7.53 12.16
N ALA A 182 14.21 8.28 11.77
CA ALA A 182 15.63 7.94 11.91
C ALA A 182 16.11 6.69 11.13
N GLU A 183 15.27 6.14 10.26
CA GLU A 183 15.60 5.08 9.32
C GLU A 183 15.86 5.67 7.93
N PRO A 184 16.69 5.03 7.09
CA PRO A 184 16.95 5.52 5.74
C PRO A 184 15.70 5.48 4.84
N ASP A 185 15.48 6.56 4.09
CA ASP A 185 14.36 6.69 3.18
C ASP A 185 14.76 6.31 1.75
N PHE A 186 13.98 5.42 1.14
CA PHE A 186 14.27 4.88 -0.18
C PHE A 186 13.01 4.67 -1.01
N LEU A 187 13.14 4.92 -2.31
CA LEU A 187 12.28 4.36 -3.34
C LEU A 187 12.89 3.03 -3.82
N TYR A 188 12.09 1.97 -3.86
CA TYR A 188 12.49 0.64 -4.30
C TYR A 188 11.83 0.28 -5.62
N VAL A 189 12.57 -0.49 -6.42
CA VAL A 189 12.05 -1.20 -7.58
C VAL A 189 12.26 -2.69 -7.34
N LEU A 190 11.19 -3.46 -7.40
CA LEU A 190 11.18 -4.91 -7.19
C LEU A 190 10.84 -5.59 -8.50
N GLU A 191 11.48 -6.72 -8.79
CA GLU A 191 11.05 -7.63 -9.85
C GLU A 191 9.74 -8.31 -9.44
N ARG A 192 8.70 -8.18 -10.26
CA ARG A 192 7.35 -8.67 -9.98
C ARG A 192 7.28 -10.20 -9.85
N ALA A 193 8.12 -10.91 -10.60
CA ALA A 193 8.17 -12.38 -10.58
C ALA A 193 8.76 -12.96 -9.27
N THR A 194 9.63 -12.22 -8.56
CA THR A 194 10.40 -12.77 -7.43
C THR A 194 10.37 -11.94 -6.15
N GLY A 195 9.89 -10.70 -6.20
CA GLY A 195 9.92 -9.76 -5.07
C GLY A 195 11.32 -9.25 -4.71
N LYS A 196 12.33 -9.55 -5.52
CA LYS A 196 13.70 -9.09 -5.28
C LYS A 196 13.82 -7.61 -5.62
N VAL A 197 14.43 -6.85 -4.71
CA VAL A 197 14.83 -5.47 -4.98
C VAL A 197 15.93 -5.47 -6.04
N VAL A 198 15.63 -4.90 -7.21
CA VAL A 198 16.57 -4.76 -8.33
C VAL A 198 17.17 -3.35 -8.40
N SER A 199 16.53 -2.36 -7.77
CA SER A 199 17.06 -1.01 -7.64
C SER A 199 16.54 -0.34 -6.37
N LYS A 200 17.34 0.57 -5.82
CA LYS A 200 16.94 1.47 -4.73
C LYS A 200 17.51 2.86 -4.97
N LEU A 201 16.70 3.89 -4.70
CA LEU A 201 17.08 5.29 -4.85
C LEU A 201 16.86 6.01 -3.51
N PRO A 202 17.87 6.71 -2.96
CA PRO A 202 17.71 7.47 -1.73
C PRO A 202 16.73 8.61 -1.92
N LEU A 203 15.87 8.82 -0.92
CA LEU A 203 14.98 9.96 -0.78
C LEU A 203 15.43 10.82 0.41
N LYS A 204 14.97 12.08 0.45
CA LYS A 204 15.28 13.01 1.55
C LYS A 204 14.45 12.76 2.81
N SER A 205 13.27 12.19 2.65
CA SER A 205 12.36 11.87 3.75
C SER A 205 11.44 10.70 3.37
N GLY A 206 10.71 10.18 4.36
CA GLY A 206 9.82 9.04 4.20
C GLY A 206 8.79 9.23 3.08
N PRO A 207 8.68 8.29 2.13
CA PRO A 207 7.70 8.33 1.04
C PRO A 207 6.28 8.06 1.56
N GLU A 208 5.33 8.86 1.08
CA GLU A 208 3.91 8.73 1.41
C GLU A 208 3.12 8.15 0.23
N PHE A 209 3.23 8.79 -0.94
CA PHE A 209 2.44 8.44 -2.12
C PHE A 209 3.29 8.27 -3.36
N LEU A 210 2.92 7.31 -4.19
CA LEU A 210 3.51 7.06 -5.50
C LEU A 210 2.40 7.08 -6.55
N VAL A 211 2.50 7.92 -7.57
CA VAL A 211 1.49 7.98 -8.64
C VAL A 211 2.18 7.94 -9.98
N GLU A 212 1.87 6.94 -10.79
CA GLU A 212 2.27 6.92 -12.18
C GLU A 212 1.27 7.71 -13.04
N LYS A 213 1.79 8.60 -13.88
CA LYS A 213 1.01 9.36 -14.86
C LYS A 213 1.91 9.79 -16.03
N ASP A 214 1.43 9.60 -17.26
CA ASP A 214 2.09 10.06 -18.49
C ASP A 214 3.57 9.64 -18.59
N GLY A 215 3.87 8.38 -18.24
CA GLY A 215 5.24 7.82 -18.24
C GLY A 215 6.17 8.36 -17.15
N LYS A 216 5.61 9.02 -16.13
CA LYS A 216 6.34 9.57 -14.99
C LYS A 216 5.83 9.00 -13.68
N LEU A 217 6.74 8.79 -12.75
CA LEU A 217 6.44 8.50 -11.36
C LEU A 217 6.54 9.80 -10.55
N PHE A 218 5.41 10.21 -9.99
CA PHE A 218 5.33 11.25 -8.98
C PHE A 218 5.47 10.59 -7.62
N VAL A 219 6.43 11.04 -6.82
CA VAL A 219 6.65 10.52 -5.47
C VAL A 219 6.58 11.67 -4.50
N ARG A 220 5.63 11.60 -3.57
CA ARG A 220 5.52 12.53 -2.45
C ARG A 220 6.20 11.93 -1.22
N THR A 221 7.01 12.72 -0.55
CA THR A 221 7.58 12.39 0.76
C THR A 221 7.17 13.45 1.79
N TYR A 222 7.43 13.22 3.08
CA TYR A 222 7.11 14.16 4.17
C TYR A 222 7.51 15.63 3.95
N ASP A 223 8.63 15.89 3.25
CA ASP A 223 9.09 17.25 3.01
C ASP A 223 9.56 17.53 1.57
N THR A 224 9.49 16.55 0.66
CA THR A 224 10.03 16.67 -0.69
C THR A 224 9.17 15.91 -1.72
N ASP A 225 8.81 16.58 -2.82
CA ASP A 225 8.21 15.98 -3.99
C ASP A 225 9.26 15.66 -5.05
N TYR A 226 9.15 14.49 -5.64
CA TYR A 226 9.99 14.02 -6.75
C TYR A 226 9.15 13.71 -7.97
N VAL A 227 9.76 13.89 -9.14
CA VAL A 227 9.25 13.35 -10.39
C VAL A 227 10.37 12.56 -11.04
N PHE A 228 10.10 11.32 -11.42
CA PHE A 228 11.00 10.46 -12.16
C PHE A 228 10.40 10.10 -13.50
N GLU A 229 11.22 10.04 -14.55
CA GLU A 229 10.89 9.30 -15.77
C GLU A 229 10.98 7.81 -15.50
N ILE A 230 9.93 7.08 -15.88
CA ILE A 230 9.90 5.61 -15.95
C ILE A 230 10.19 5.23 -17.41
N ARG A 231 11.12 4.31 -17.62
CA ARG A 231 11.53 3.83 -18.94
C ARG A 231 11.71 2.33 -18.91
#